data_AF-A0A2S6H0V3-F1
#
_entry.id   AF-A0A2S6H0V3-F1
#
_cell.length_a   1.000
_cell.length_b   1.000
_cell.length_c   1.000
_cell.angle_alpha   90.00
_cell.angle_beta   90.00
_cell.angle_gamma   90.00
#
_symmetry.space_group_name_H-M   'P 1'
#
loop_
_entity.id
_entity.type
_entity.pdbx_description
1 polymer ?
#
loop_
_entity_poly.entity_id
_entity_poly.type
_entity_poly.pdbx_seq_one_letter_code
_entity_poly.pdbx_strand_id
1 'polypeptide(L)' 'MPTHARERLLRAAQELFYAEGIRAVGVERLLTVSGVGRASFYRHFASKDDLVVLTIRTFSDTWLAWLSDAVATRGGPR' A
#
# COMPACT_ATOMS: atom_id res chain seq x y z
N MET A 1 -2.32 18.61 -7.45
CA MET A 1 -1.03 17.93 -7.72
C MET A 1 -1.34 16.58 -8.35
N PRO A 2 -0.80 16.23 -9.53
CA PRO A 2 -1.04 14.92 -10.12
C PRO A 2 -0.37 13.86 -9.25
N THR A 3 -1.14 13.21 -8.36
CA THR A 3 -0.70 12.07 -7.56
C THR A 3 -0.23 10.98 -8.52
N HIS A 4 1.05 10.59 -8.46
CA HIS A 4 1.65 9.67 -9.42
C HIS A 4 0.88 8.34 -9.45
N ALA A 5 0.77 7.69 -10.62
CA ALA A 5 -0.03 6.46 -10.80
C ALA A 5 0.32 5.37 -9.77
N ARG A 6 1.60 5.25 -9.39
CA ARG A 6 2.08 4.34 -8.35
C ARG A 6 1.46 4.61 -6.98
N GLU A 7 1.33 5.87 -6.58
CA GLU A 7 0.72 6.25 -5.30
C GLU A 7 -0.77 5.97 -5.28
N ARG A 8 -1.48 6.22 -6.38
CA ARG A 8 -2.92 5.89 -6.48
C ARG A 8 -3.15 4.39 -6.39
N LEU A 9 -2.30 3.59 -7.05
CA LEU A 9 -2.32 2.13 -6.91
C LEU A 9 -2.06 1.69 -5.47
N LEU A 10 -1.08 2.31 -4.80
CA LEU A 10 -0.74 1.99 -3.42
C LEU A 10 -1.88 2.31 -2.45
N ARG A 11 -2.55 3.47 -2.61
CA ARG A 11 -3.72 3.84 -1.79
C ARG A 11 -4.88 2.87 -2.00
N ALA A 12 -5.26 2.63 -3.26
CA ALA A 12 -6.33 1.69 -3.59
C ALA A 12 -6.02 0.27 -3.06
N ALA A 13 -4.76 -0.16 -3.15
CA ALA A 13 -4.32 -1.44 -2.60
C ALA A 13 -4.44 -1.50 -1.08
N GLN A 14 -4.02 -0.47 -0.35
CA GLN A 14 -4.16 -0.42 1.10
C GLN A 14 -5.63 -0.54 1.54
N GLU A 15 -6.51 0.25 0.93
CA GLU A 15 -7.94 0.26 1.26
C GLU A 15 -8.59 -1.09 0.95
N LEU A 16 -8.39 -1.60 -0.28
CA LEU A 16 -9.03 -2.83 -0.72
C LEU A 16 -8.48 -4.07 -0.01
N PHE A 17 -7.16 -4.17 0.18
CA PHE A 17 -6.57 -5.32 0.86
C PHE A 17 -6.97 -5.36 2.34
N TYR A 18 -7.13 -4.21 2.99
CA TYR A 18 -7.62 -4.14 4.36
C TYR A 18 -9.10 -4.52 4.46
N ALA A 19 -9.95 -4.00 3.56
CA ALA A 19 -11.39 -4.21 3.63
C ALA A 19 -11.84 -5.59 3.12
N GLU A 20 -11.20 -6.11 2.08
CA GLU A 20 -11.67 -7.30 1.34
C GLU A 20 -10.69 -8.48 1.42
N GLY A 21 -9.46 -8.24 1.86
CA GLY A 21 -8.39 -9.24 1.92
C GLY A 21 -7.62 -9.38 0.60
N ILE A 22 -6.32 -9.66 0.72
CA ILE A 22 -5.39 -9.69 -0.42
C ILE A 22 -5.85 -10.65 -1.51
N ARG A 23 -6.30 -11.87 -1.16
CA ARG A 23 -6.66 -12.89 -2.16
C ARG A 23 -7.93 -12.56 -2.95
N ALA A 24 -8.89 -11.88 -2.33
CA ALA A 24 -10.17 -11.52 -2.97
C ALA A 24 -10.03 -10.38 -3.98
N VAL A 25 -9.05 -9.48 -3.79
CA VAL A 25 -8.88 -8.30 -4.63
C VAL A 25 -8.09 -8.63 -5.89
N GLY A 26 -8.75 -8.67 -7.05
CA GLY A 26 -8.09 -8.84 -8.35
C GLY A 26 -7.38 -7.57 -8.87
N VAL A 27 -6.52 -7.72 -9.88
CA VAL A 27 -5.87 -6.58 -10.56
C VAL A 27 -6.91 -5.62 -11.14
N GLU A 28 -7.98 -6.12 -11.76
CA GLU A 28 -9.01 -5.24 -12.34
C GLU A 28 -9.65 -4.31 -11.32
N ARG A 29 -9.97 -4.81 -10.12
CA ARG A 29 -10.56 -3.98 -9.06
C ARG A 29 -9.61 -2.88 -8.62
N LEU A 30 -8.30 -3.16 -8.55
CA LEU A 30 -7.27 -2.16 -8.28
C LEU A 30 -7.22 -1.09 -9.38
N LEU A 31 -7.31 -1.48 -10.66
CA LEU A 31 -7.32 -0.52 -11.78
C LEU A 31 -8.56 0.38 -11.72
N THR A 32 -9.74 -0.21 -11.47
CA THR A 32 -11.01 0.53 -11.35
C THR A 32 -10.95 1.56 -10.23
N VAL A 33 -10.55 1.17 -9.02
CA VAL A 33 -10.54 2.06 -7.85
C VAL A 33 -9.43 3.11 -7.95
N SER A 34 -8.24 2.74 -8.44
CA SER A 34 -7.12 3.69 -8.56
C SER A 34 -7.22 4.66 -9.74
N GLY A 35 -8.11 4.40 -10.70
CA GLY A 35 -8.18 5.10 -11.98
C GLY A 35 -6.87 5.00 -12.78
N VAL A 36 -6.12 3.91 -12.60
CA VAL A 36 -4.87 3.65 -13.31
C VAL A 36 -5.13 2.61 -14.41
N GLY A 37 -4.71 2.91 -15.63
CA GLY A 37 -4.81 1.97 -16.74
C GLY A 37 -3.88 0.78 -16.59
N ARG A 38 -4.28 -0.36 -17.17
CA ARG A 38 -3.54 -1.64 -17.14
C ARG A 38 -2.08 -1.52 -17.58
N ALA A 39 -1.80 -0.82 -18.68
CA ALA A 39 -0.42 -0.62 -19.15
C ALA A 39 0.43 0.17 -18.14
N SER A 40 -0.17 1.13 -17.44
CA SER A 40 0.51 1.89 -16.39
C SER A 40 0.75 1.04 -15.14
N PHE A 41 -0.14 0.10 -14.81
CA PHE A 41 0.08 -0.86 -13.74
C PHE A 41 1.32 -1.72 -14.02
N TYR A 42 1.36 -2.37 -15.19
CA TYR A 42 2.46 -3.26 -15.55
C TYR A 42 3.79 -2.56 -15.79
N ARG A 43 3.79 -1.24 -16.03
CA ARG A 43 5.01 -0.41 -16.02
C ARG A 43 5.58 -0.24 -14.61
N HIS A 44 4.75 -0.26 -13.57
CA HIS A 44 5.17 -0.06 -12.18
C HIS A 44 5.34 -1.36 -11.39
N PHE A 45 4.58 -2.40 -11.72
CA PHE A 45 4.54 -3.66 -11.00
C PHE A 45 4.46 -4.81 -12.00
N ALA A 46 5.36 -5.78 -11.91
CA ALA A 46 5.31 -6.95 -12.79
C ALA A 46 4.13 -7.87 -12.45
N SER A 47 3.70 -7.86 -11.19
CA SER A 47 2.61 -8.66 -10.67
C SER A 47 1.80 -7.94 -9.59
N LYS A 48 0.64 -8.51 -9.22
CA LYS A 48 -0.11 -8.09 -8.04
C LYS A 48 0.71 -8.32 -6.75
N ASP A 49 1.50 -9.37 -6.70
CA ASP A 49 2.29 -9.71 -5.52
C ASP A 49 3.36 -8.66 -5.24
N ASP A 50 3.95 -8.05 -6.29
CA ASP A 50 4.87 -6.92 -6.12
C ASP A 50 4.19 -5.72 -5.45
N LEU A 51 2.94 -5.44 -5.83
CA LEU A 51 2.14 -4.40 -5.19
C LEU A 51 1.79 -4.78 -3.75
N VAL A 52 1.45 -6.04 -3.47
CA VAL A 52 1.19 -6.52 -2.10
C VAL A 52 2.43 -6.33 -1.21
N VAL A 53 3.61 -6.74 -1.68
CA VAL A 53 4.87 -6.58 -0.96
C VAL A 53 5.14 -5.11 -0.66
N LEU A 54 4.95 -4.22 -1.65
CA LEU A 54 5.12 -2.79 -1.45
C LEU A 54 4.13 -2.23 -0.41
N THR A 55 2.87 -2.63 -0.49
CA THR A 55 1.82 -2.21 0.44
C THR A 55 2.16 -2.61 1.88
N ILE A 56 2.59 -3.86 2.10
CA ILE A 56 2.99 -4.35 3.42
C ILE A 56 4.21 -3.58 3.93
N ARG A 57 5.25 -3.40 3.11
CA ARG A 57 6.44 -2.63 3.49
C ARG A 57 6.09 -1.21 3.92
N THR A 58 5.26 -0.53 3.14
CA THR A 58 4.84 0.85 3.44
C THR A 58 4.07 0.92 4.76
N PHE A 59 3.19 -0.04 5.02
CA PHE A 59 2.47 -0.12 6.28
C PHE A 59 3.42 -0.39 7.46
N SER A 60 4.35 -1.35 7.31
CA SER A 60 5.35 -1.67 8.33
C SER A 60 6.22 -0.46 8.67
N ASP A 61 6.73 0.26 7.67
CA ASP A 61 7.58 1.45 7.88
C ASP A 61 6.83 2.54 8.66
N THR A 62 5.56 2.77 8.29
CA THR A 62 4.69 3.76 8.97
C THR A 62 4.41 3.35 10.42
N TRP A 63 4.10 2.07 10.64
CA TRP A 63 3.78 1.55 11.97
C TRP A 63 5.00 1.53 12.90
N LEU A 64 6.17 1.11 12.39
CA LEU A 64 7.42 1.12 13.14
C LEU A 64 7.88 2.54 13.48
N ALA A 65 7.71 3.49 12.57
CA ALA A 65 8.01 4.90 12.84
C ALA A 65 7.12 5.44 13.97
N TRP A 66 5.81 5.19 13.91
CA TRP A 66 4.88 5.57 14.96
C TRP A 66 5.21 4.90 16.31
N LEU A 67 5.50 3.60 16.32
CA LEU A 67 5.85 2.88 17.54
C LEU A 67 7.13 3.43 18.16
N SER A 68 8.14 3.69 17.34
CA SER A 68 9.42 4.24 17.79
C SER A 68 9.23 5.62 18.43
N ASP A 69 8.42 6.48 17.82
CA ASP A 69 8.06 7.78 18.35
C ASP A 69 7.29 7.67 19.68
N ALA A 70 6.29 6.77 19.75
CA ALA A 70 5.51 6.54 20.95
C ALA A 70 6.36 6.00 22.13
N VAL A 71 7.33 5.13 21.86
CA VAL A 71 8.28 4.59 22.86
C VAL A 71 9.26 5.68 23.31
N ALA A 72 9.77 6.50 22.38
CA ALA A 72 10.66 7.61 22.70
C ALA A 72 9.97 8.67 23.57
N THR A 73 8.69 8.94 23.32
CA THR A 73 7.90 9.94 24.05
C THR A 73 7.53 9.50 25.47
N ARG A 74 7.42 8.19 25.73
CA ARG A 74 7.03 7.66 27.06
C ARG A 74 8.20 7.25 27.96
N GLY A 75 9.43 7.25 27.45
CA GLY A 75 10.59 6.66 28.14
C GLY A 75 10.46 5.13 28.18
N GLY A 76 11.36 4.44 27.49
CA GLY A 76 11.35 2.98 27.35
C GLY A 76 11.29 2.22 28.70
N PRO A 77 10.90 0.93 28.69
CA PRO A 77 10.81 0.14 29.91
C PRO A 77 12.19 0.11 30.59
N ARG A 78 12.20 0.36 31.90
CA ARG A 78 13.38 0.23 32.76
C ARG A 78 13.89 -1.20 32.77
#